data_AF-A0A1Y1NKB9-F1
#
_entry.id   AF-A0A1Y1NKB9-F1
#
_cell.length_a   1.000
_cell.length_b   1.000
_cell.length_c   1.000
_cell.angle_alpha   90.00
_cell.angle_beta   90.00
_cell.angle_gamma   90.00
#
_symmetry.space_group_name_H-M   'P 1'
#
loop_
_entity.id
_entity.type
_entity.pdbx_description
1 polymer ?
#
loop_
_entity_poly.entity_id
_entity_poly.type
_entity_poly.pdbx_seq_one_letter_code
_entity_poly.pdbx_strand_id
1 'polypeptide(L)'
;NVTTQEPRPFRLLKKIYQTCMNTTAIELDGLTTLKSILEELGGWPVIKGRRWNKKKFEWKRTIYKLRNFGYDPNYFIAILIDEDMKNSSLNALYVSTQQTQMFQ
;
A
#
# COMPACT_ATOMS: atom_id res chain seq x y z
N ASN A 1 26.22 -7.52 3.65
CA ASN A 1 25.75 -8.62 4.51
C ASN A 1 25.09 -8.10 5.77
N VAL A 2 23.95 -8.67 6.16
CA VAL A 2 23.29 -8.42 7.44
C VAL A 2 24.08 -9.15 8.52
N THR A 3 24.52 -8.44 9.55
CA THR A 3 25.23 -9.03 10.70
C THR A 3 24.34 -8.97 11.95
N THR A 4 24.47 -9.94 12.85
CA THR A 4 23.63 -10.02 14.06
C THR A 4 24.00 -9.00 15.13
N GLN A 5 25.20 -8.43 15.04
CA GLN A 5 25.75 -7.45 15.99
C GLN A 5 25.25 -6.02 15.77
N GLU A 6 24.55 -5.75 14.66
CA GLU A 6 24.04 -4.41 14.34
C GLU A 6 22.69 -4.09 14.99
N PRO A 7 22.40 -2.81 15.33
CA PRO A 7 21.09 -2.41 15.80
C PRO A 7 19.98 -2.78 14.81
N ARG A 8 18.78 -3.10 15.33
CA ARG A 8 17.64 -3.55 14.52
C ARG A 8 17.32 -2.67 13.30
N PRO A 9 17.35 -1.32 13.38
CA PRO A 9 17.05 -0.48 12.23
C PRO A 9 18.00 -0.73 11.03
N PHE A 10 19.30 -0.86 11.29
CA PHE A 10 20.30 -1.12 10.25
C PHE A 10 20.13 -2.50 9.62
N ARG A 11 19.82 -3.52 10.45
CA ARG A 11 19.54 -4.87 9.94
C ARG A 11 18.30 -4.89 9.05
N LEU A 12 17.24 -4.18 9.43
CA LEU A 12 16.02 -4.10 8.62
C LEU A 12 16.26 -3.36 7.30
N LEU A 13 16.97 -2.22 7.34
CA LEU A 13 17.33 -1.47 6.14
C LEU A 13 18.12 -2.34 5.15
N LYS A 14 19.14 -3.04 5.63
CA LYS A 14 19.93 -3.96 4.81
C LYS A 14 19.08 -5.09 4.24
N LYS A 15 18.16 -5.66 5.02
CA LYS A 15 17.26 -6.73 4.55
C LYS A 15 16.30 -6.24 3.46
N ILE A 16 15.72 -5.04 3.63
CA ILE A 16 14.86 -4.42 2.62
C ILE A 16 15.65 -4.18 1.34
N TYR A 17 16.85 -3.59 1.45
CA TYR A 17 17.74 -3.36 0.32
C TYR A 17 18.06 -4.67 -0.42
N GLN A 18 18.50 -5.71 0.29
CA GLN A 18 18.84 -7.00 -0.31
C GLN A 18 17.64 -7.67 -1.00
N THR A 19 16.45 -7.56 -0.43
CA THR A 19 15.22 -8.10 -1.03
C THR A 19 14.86 -7.35 -2.31
N CYS A 20 15.00 -6.02 -2.30
CA CYS A 20 14.75 -5.16 -3.46
C CYS A 20 15.75 -5.41 -4.60
N MET A 21 17.03 -5.65 -4.28
CA MET A 21 18.09 -5.84 -5.27
C MET A 21 18.17 -7.27 -5.84
N ASN A 22 17.45 -8.24 -5.26
CA ASN A 22 17.44 -9.62 -5.76
C ASN A 22 16.48 -9.78 -6.94
N THR A 23 16.87 -9.27 -8.10
CA THR A 23 16.05 -9.29 -9.33
C THR A 23 15.69 -10.71 -9.77
N THR A 24 16.59 -11.68 -9.61
CA THR A 24 16.32 -13.09 -9.94
C THR A 24 15.14 -13.64 -9.14
N ALA A 25 15.04 -13.38 -7.84
CA ALA A 25 13.90 -13.81 -7.04
C ALA A 25 12.60 -13.10 -7.45
N ILE A 26 12.68 -11.81 -7.81
CA ILE A 26 11.53 -11.02 -8.28
C ILE A 26 11.01 -11.56 -9.61
N GLU A 27 11.90 -11.85 -10.56
CA GLU A 27 11.55 -12.41 -11.87
C GLU A 27 10.94 -13.82 -11.76
N LEU A 28 11.43 -14.63 -10.81
CA LEU A 28 10.86 -15.95 -10.52
C LEU A 28 9.44 -15.87 -9.91
N ASP A 29 9.14 -14.89 -9.04
CA ASP A 29 7.78 -14.65 -8.56
C ASP A 29 6.84 -14.19 -9.68
N GLY A 30 7.36 -13.33 -10.56
CA GLY A 30 6.63 -12.75 -11.69
C GLY A 30 5.44 -11.92 -11.21
N LEU A 31 4.22 -12.41 -11.50
CA LEU A 31 2.96 -11.76 -11.08
C LEU A 31 2.24 -12.54 -9.98
N THR A 32 2.87 -13.56 -9.40
CA THR A 32 2.21 -14.50 -8.49
C THR A 32 1.75 -13.79 -7.22
N THR A 33 2.66 -13.09 -6.54
CA THR A 33 2.35 -12.35 -5.31
C THR A 33 1.32 -11.24 -5.59
N LEU A 34 1.49 -10.47 -6.66
CA LEU A 34 0.56 -9.40 -7.02
C LEU A 34 -0.86 -9.92 -7.29
N LYS A 35 -1.01 -11.02 -8.03
CA LYS A 35 -2.32 -11.62 -8.29
C LYS A 35 -2.99 -12.09 -7.01
N SER A 36 -2.24 -12.72 -6.09
CA SER A 36 -2.78 -13.13 -4.79
C SER A 36 -3.32 -11.93 -4.00
N ILE A 37 -2.54 -10.86 -3.91
CA ILE A 37 -2.95 -9.62 -3.22
C ILE A 37 -4.21 -9.05 -3.88
N LEU A 38 -4.26 -8.96 -5.21
CA LEU A 38 -5.44 -8.45 -5.92
C LEU A 38 -6.68 -9.29 -5.64
N GLU A 39 -6.56 -10.62 -5.58
CA GLU A 39 -7.66 -11.50 -5.18
C GLU A 39 -8.17 -11.18 -3.77
N GLU A 40 -7.26 -11.03 -2.81
CA GLU A 40 -7.59 -10.67 -1.43
C GLU A 40 -8.25 -9.29 -1.30
N LEU A 41 -7.88 -8.34 -2.16
CA LEU A 41 -8.48 -7.00 -2.25
C LEU A 41 -9.88 -6.97 -2.89
N GLY A 42 -10.37 -8.10 -3.43
CA GLY A 42 -11.67 -8.21 -4.11
C GLY A 42 -11.59 -8.31 -5.64
N GLY A 43 -10.39 -8.45 -6.18
CA GLY A 43 -10.08 -8.54 -7.61
C GLY A 43 -10.06 -7.19 -8.32
N TRP A 44 -9.38 -7.15 -9.46
CA TRP A 44 -9.36 -5.99 -10.35
C TRP A 44 -10.35 -6.21 -11.51
N PRO A 45 -11.41 -5.37 -11.65
CA PRO A 45 -12.43 -5.54 -12.70
C PRO A 45 -11.87 -5.72 -14.11
N VAL A 46 -10.83 -4.98 -14.50
CA VAL A 46 -10.27 -5.05 -15.86
C VAL A 46 -9.62 -6.41 -16.14
N ILE A 47 -9.00 -7.03 -15.14
CA ILE A 47 -8.35 -8.34 -15.27
C ILE A 47 -9.39 -9.46 -15.23
N LYS A 48 -10.39 -9.35 -14.35
CA LYS A 48 -11.40 -10.40 -14.16
C LYS A 48 -12.54 -10.33 -15.18
N GLY A 49 -12.75 -9.18 -15.82
CA GLY A 49 -13.82 -8.95 -16.77
C GLY A 49 -15.19 -9.36 -16.21
N ARG A 50 -15.93 -10.17 -16.99
CA ARG A 50 -17.27 -10.66 -16.61
C ARG A 50 -17.30 -11.52 -15.34
N ARG A 51 -16.16 -12.08 -14.92
CA ARG A 51 -16.05 -12.88 -13.68
C ARG A 51 -15.97 -12.01 -12.42
N TRP A 52 -15.78 -10.71 -12.56
CA TRP A 52 -15.74 -9.81 -11.42
C TRP A 52 -17.14 -9.58 -10.84
N ASN A 53 -17.33 -9.92 -9.56
CA ASN A 53 -18.62 -9.79 -8.90
C ASN A 53 -18.79 -8.40 -8.28
N LYS A 54 -19.36 -7.48 -9.07
CA LYS A 54 -19.67 -6.11 -8.64
C LYS A 54 -20.53 -6.04 -7.36
N LYS A 55 -21.41 -7.02 -7.12
CA LYS A 55 -22.31 -7.02 -5.96
C LYS A 55 -21.58 -7.36 -4.65
N LYS A 56 -20.43 -8.03 -4.73
CA LYS A 56 -19.59 -8.37 -3.56
C LYS A 56 -18.52 -7.32 -3.28
N PHE A 57 -18.36 -6.32 -4.14
CA PHE A 57 -17.33 -5.30 -3.97
C PHE A 57 -17.82 -4.18 -3.05
N GLU A 58 -17.08 -3.95 -1.97
CA GLU A 58 -17.32 -2.86 -1.03
C GLU A 58 -16.07 -2.01 -0.91
N TRP A 59 -16.09 -0.81 -1.50
CA TRP A 59 -14.92 0.06 -1.56
C TRP A 59 -14.33 0.36 -0.18
N LYS A 60 -15.17 0.63 0.85
CA LYS A 60 -14.71 0.89 2.23
C LYS A 60 -13.88 -0.27 2.78
N ARG A 61 -14.33 -1.50 2.57
CA ARG A 61 -13.64 -2.71 3.01
C ARG A 61 -12.34 -2.91 2.23
N THR A 62 -12.34 -2.63 0.93
CA THR A 62 -11.12 -2.67 0.12
C THR A 62 -10.08 -1.64 0.61
N ILE A 63 -10.50 -0.43 0.99
CA ILE A 63 -9.60 0.60 1.55
C ILE A 63 -8.98 0.13 2.88
N TYR A 64 -9.75 -0.51 3.76
CA TYR A 64 -9.19 -1.09 4.98
C TYR A 64 -8.18 -2.21 4.70
N LYS A 65 -8.46 -3.06 3.71
CA LYS A 65 -7.52 -4.11 3.31
C LYS A 65 -6.24 -3.52 2.71
N LEU A 66 -6.35 -2.52 1.84
CA LEU A 66 -5.20 -1.81 1.27
C LEU A 66 -4.26 -1.31 2.38
N ARG A 67 -4.82 -0.64 3.39
CA ARG A 67 -4.05 -0.20 4.56
C ARG A 67 -3.36 -1.36 5.29
N ASN A 68 -4.06 -2.48 5.49
CA ASN A 68 -3.49 -3.66 6.17
C ASN A 68 -2.36 -4.33 5.37
N PHE A 69 -2.42 -4.26 4.04
CA PHE A 69 -1.36 -4.73 3.15
C PHE A 69 -0.20 -3.73 3.02
N GLY A 70 -0.30 -2.53 3.59
CA GLY A 70 0.71 -1.48 3.50
C GLY A 70 0.61 -0.63 2.22
N TYR A 71 -0.50 -0.70 1.49
CA TYR A 71 -0.81 0.23 0.40
C TYR A 71 -1.45 1.50 0.92
N ASP A 72 -1.30 2.58 0.16
CA ASP A 72 -1.94 3.86 0.45
C ASP A 72 -3.47 3.71 0.43
N PRO A 73 -4.20 3.98 1.53
CA PRO A 73 -5.66 3.93 1.54
C PRO A 73 -6.33 5.18 0.94
N ASN A 74 -5.57 6.23 0.61
CA ASN A 74 -6.10 7.52 0.19
C ASN A 74 -6.52 7.56 -1.29
N TYR A 75 -7.29 6.57 -1.77
CA TYR A 75 -7.73 6.56 -3.18
C TYR A 75 -8.98 7.40 -3.44
N PHE A 76 -9.89 7.48 -2.47
CA PHE A 76 -11.15 8.22 -2.60
C PHE A 76 -11.19 9.46 -1.73
N ILE A 77 -10.71 9.34 -0.50
CA ILE A 77 -10.68 10.39 0.52
C ILE A 77 -9.27 10.36 1.09
N ALA A 78 -8.58 11.49 1.05
CA ALA A 78 -7.29 11.63 1.68
C ALA A 78 -7.48 11.95 3.16
N ILE A 79 -6.89 11.11 4.02
CA ILE A 79 -6.89 11.29 5.46
C ILE A 79 -5.44 11.43 5.91
N LEU A 80 -5.13 12.59 6.48
CA LEU A 80 -3.79 12.94 6.94
C LEU A 80 -3.85 13.29 8.43
N ILE A 81 -2.80 12.95 9.16
CA ILE A 81 -2.58 13.43 10.52
C ILE A 81 -1.37 14.34 10.43
N ASP A 82 -1.56 15.61 10.77
CA ASP A 82 -0.52 16.63 10.71
C ASP A 82 -0.70 17.61 11.88
N GLU A 83 0.26 18.51 12.06
CA GLU A 83 0.22 19.57 13.06
C GLU A 83 -1.04 20.43 12.90
N ASP A 84 -1.69 20.80 13.99
CA ASP A 84 -2.84 21.71 13.95
C ASP A 84 -2.37 23.10 13.52
N MET A 85 -3.01 23.67 12.49
CA MET A 85 -2.63 24.96 11.90
C MET A 85 -2.67 26.14 12.89
N LYS A 86 -3.45 26.03 13.97
CA LYS A 86 -3.57 27.07 15.01
C LYS A 86 -2.71 26.77 16.23
N ASN A 87 -2.34 25.51 16.44
CA ASN A 87 -1.48 25.08 17.55
C ASN A 87 -0.63 23.88 17.16
N SER A 88 0.62 24.14 16.74
CA SER A 88 1.56 23.11 16.30
C SER A 88 2.03 22.14 17.39
N SER A 89 1.65 22.35 18.67
CA SER A 89 1.87 21.36 19.73
C SER A 89 0.82 20.24 19.73
N LEU A 90 -0.21 20.33 18.89
CA LEU A 90 -1.28 19.34 18.74
C LEU A 90 -1.30 18.77 17.32
N ASN A 91 -1.79 17.54 17.18
CA ASN A 91 -2.07 16.95 15.88
C ASN A 91 -3.56 17.05 15.57
N ALA A 92 -3.90 17.34 14.32
CA ALA A 92 -5.25 17.37 13.78
C ALA A 92 -5.45 16.33 12.68
N LEU A 93 -6.69 15.87 12.53
CA LEU A 93 -7.11 15.03 11.43
C LEU A 93 -7.56 15.91 10.26
N TYR A 94 -6.87 15.82 9.13
CA TYR A 94 -7.23 16.52 7.91
C TYR A 94 -7.92 15.57 6.94
N VAL A 95 -9.04 16.03 6.38
CA VAL A 95 -9.82 15.31 5.38
C VAL A 95 -9.88 16.17 4.12
N SER A 96 -9.39 15.63 3.00
CA SER A 96 -9.42 16.30 1.72
C SER A 96 -9.81 15.35 0.59
N THR A 97 -10.18 15.92 -0.56
CA THR A 97 -10.35 15.13 -1.77
C THR A 97 -8.98 14.71 -2.28
N GLN A 98 -8.85 13.47 -2.75
CA GLN A 98 -7.62 13.05 -3.41
C GLN A 98 -7.40 13.94 -4.64
N GLN A 99 -6.28 14.65 -4.69
CA GLN A 99 -5.90 15.37 -5.89
C GLN A 99 -5.55 14.28 -6.92
N THR A 100 -6.38 14.13 -7.95
CA THR A 100 -6.05 13.26 -9.06
C THR A 100 -4.71 13.74 -9.58
N GLN A 101 -3.69 12.88 -9.60
CA GLN A 101 -2.62 13.08 -10.55
C GLN A 101 -3.31 13.01 -11.91
N MET A 102 -3.67 14.17 -12.48
CA MET A 102 -3.73 14.25 -13.92
C MET A 102 -2.35 13.79 -14.34
N PHE A 103 -2.30 12.62 -14.99
CA PHE A 103 -1.13 12.20 -15.73
C PHE A 103 -0.81 13.35 -16.70
N GLN A 104 0.05 14.27 -16.27
CA GLN A 104 0.73 15.23 -17.13
C GLN A 104 1.99 14.57 -17.65
#